data_AF-A0A974P6E6-F1
#
_entry.id   AF-A0A974P6E6-F1
#
_cell.length_a   1.000
_cell.length_b   1.000
_cell.length_c   1.000
_cell.angle_alpha   90.00
_cell.angle_beta   90.00
_cell.angle_gamma   90.00
#
_symmetry.space_group_name_H-M   'P 1'
#
loop_
_entity.id
_entity.type
_entity.pdbx_description
1 polymer ?
#
loop_
_entity_poly.entity_id
_entity_poly.type
_entity_poly.pdbx_seq_one_letter_code
_entity_poly.pdbx_strand_id
1 'polypeptide(L)'
;MSRETILEPDLPIVDPHHHLWDRPAALIAALPPPKHGFEHVTRRVPRYLLDELMADMKRGHNVIATVYMECGSMYRRSASPAMRPVGETEFVNGVAAMSASGLYGDVLACAGIVGHADCNLGAGVREVLEAHIAAGGGRFRGIRQSASSDPDKDVLGPLARQEGASTCRPSSARGSHSWRRSASPSTPGCWSRNCPT
;
A
#
# COMPACT_ATOMS: atom_id res chain seq x y z
N MET A 1 -18.42 -17.70 21.54
CA MET A 1 -17.17 -16.91 21.51
C MET A 1 -17.39 -15.71 22.42
N SER A 2 -16.62 -15.56 23.49
CA SER A 2 -16.64 -14.35 24.32
C SER A 2 -16.00 -13.20 23.53
N ARG A 3 -16.61 -12.02 23.58
CA ARG A 3 -16.02 -10.80 23.02
C ARG A 3 -15.01 -10.27 24.02
N GLU A 4 -13.77 -10.09 23.59
CA GLU A 4 -12.74 -9.48 24.43
C GLU A 4 -13.10 -8.01 24.70
N THR A 5 -12.79 -7.52 25.91
CA THR A 5 -13.00 -6.13 26.29
C THR A 5 -12.01 -5.23 25.55
N ILE A 6 -12.51 -4.14 24.95
CA ILE A 6 -11.65 -3.16 24.28
C ILE A 6 -10.86 -2.39 25.34
N LEU A 7 -9.54 -2.38 25.18
CA LEU A 7 -8.65 -1.56 25.99
C LEU A 7 -8.64 -0.13 25.44
N GLU A 8 -8.75 0.84 26.34
CA GLU A 8 -8.65 2.28 26.04
C GLU A 8 -9.49 2.70 24.82
N PRO A 9 -10.82 2.51 24.85
CA PRO A 9 -11.68 2.67 23.68
C PRO A 9 -11.63 4.08 23.07
N ASP A 10 -11.33 5.10 23.87
CA ASP A 10 -11.26 6.50 23.43
C ASP A 10 -9.89 6.90 22.88
N LEU A 11 -8.84 6.09 23.05
CA LEU A 11 -7.49 6.41 22.58
C LEU A 11 -7.48 6.54 21.05
N PRO A 12 -7.15 7.72 20.48
CA PRO A 12 -7.12 7.90 19.04
C PRO A 12 -5.99 7.07 18.43
N ILE A 13 -6.35 6.21 17.47
CA ILE A 13 -5.45 5.28 16.80
C ILE A 13 -5.34 5.62 15.32
N VAL A 14 -4.11 5.54 14.81
CA VAL A 14 -3.87 5.42 13.36
C VAL A 14 -3.54 3.96 13.08
N ASP A 15 -4.37 3.28 12.29
CA ASP A 15 -4.04 1.94 11.81
C ASP A 15 -2.91 2.06 10.76
N PRO A 16 -1.68 1.59 11.06
CA PRO A 16 -0.55 1.79 10.18
C PRO A 16 -0.52 0.81 9.00
N HIS A 17 -1.39 -0.20 8.95
CA HIS A 17 -1.31 -1.24 7.93
C HIS A 17 -2.66 -1.90 7.67
N HIS A 18 -3.26 -1.56 6.54
CA HIS A 18 -4.33 -2.35 5.94
C HIS A 18 -4.15 -2.47 4.42
N HIS A 19 -4.95 -3.34 3.80
CA HIS A 19 -5.01 -3.55 2.36
C HIS A 19 -6.45 -3.31 1.88
N LEU A 20 -6.62 -3.00 0.60
CA LEU A 20 -7.91 -2.88 -0.08
C LEU A 20 -7.83 -3.64 -1.41
N TRP A 21 -8.83 -4.46 -1.67
CA TRP A 21 -8.88 -5.28 -2.88
C TRP A 21 -10.31 -5.56 -3.33
N ASP A 22 -10.47 -5.76 -4.63
CA ASP A 22 -11.70 -6.33 -5.20
C ASP A 22 -11.29 -7.34 -6.26
N ARG A 23 -11.72 -8.58 -6.08
CA ARG A 23 -11.51 -9.69 -7.00
C ARG A 23 -12.89 -10.15 -7.48
N PRO A 24 -13.32 -9.71 -8.69
CA PRO A 24 -14.65 -10.02 -9.19
C PRO A 24 -14.94 -11.52 -9.18
N ALA A 25 -16.20 -11.90 -8.98
CA ALA A 25 -16.60 -13.31 -8.89
C ALA A 25 -16.14 -14.14 -10.10
N ALA A 26 -16.16 -13.56 -11.30
CA ALA A 26 -15.65 -14.19 -12.52
C ALA A 26 -14.14 -14.50 -12.45
N LEU A 27 -13.34 -13.61 -11.86
CA LEU A 27 -11.92 -13.85 -11.62
C LEU A 27 -11.75 -15.00 -10.63
N ILE A 28 -12.50 -15.00 -9.53
CA ILE A 28 -12.42 -16.06 -8.51
C ILE A 28 -12.81 -17.43 -9.08
N ALA A 29 -13.86 -17.50 -9.89
CA ALA A 29 -14.32 -18.72 -10.53
C ALA A 29 -13.29 -19.31 -11.52
N ALA A 30 -12.46 -18.46 -12.13
CA ALA A 30 -11.42 -18.87 -13.07
C ALA A 30 -10.09 -19.30 -12.39
N LEU A 31 -9.93 -19.08 -11.08
CA LEU A 31 -8.70 -19.45 -10.38
C LEU A 31 -8.59 -20.98 -10.23
N PRO A 32 -7.39 -21.57 -10.38
CA PRO A 32 -7.17 -22.99 -10.12
C PRO A 32 -7.46 -23.35 -8.66
N PRO A 33 -7.67 -24.65 -8.33
CA PRO A 33 -7.81 -25.09 -6.95
C PRO A 33 -6.64 -24.61 -6.07
N PRO A 34 -6.91 -24.14 -4.83
CA PRO A 34 -5.87 -23.65 -3.94
C PRO A 34 -4.90 -24.77 -3.58
N LYS A 35 -3.60 -24.44 -3.64
CA LYS A 35 -2.48 -25.30 -3.25
C LYS A 35 -1.92 -24.91 -1.88
N HIS A 36 -2.17 -23.68 -1.43
CA HIS A 36 -1.71 -23.18 -0.12
C HIS A 36 -2.88 -22.61 0.71
N GLY A 37 -2.80 -22.73 2.04
CA GLY A 37 -3.83 -22.26 2.97
C GLY A 37 -4.25 -20.80 2.76
N PHE A 38 -3.26 -19.94 2.46
CA PHE A 38 -3.50 -18.53 2.13
C PHE A 38 -4.44 -18.32 0.92
N GLU A 39 -4.38 -19.18 -0.10
CA GLU A 39 -5.21 -19.02 -1.31
C GLU A 39 -6.70 -19.27 -1.04
N HIS A 40 -7.02 -19.99 0.05
CA HIS A 40 -8.41 -20.09 0.52
C HIS A 40 -8.94 -18.76 1.04
N VAL A 41 -8.08 -17.87 1.57
CA VAL A 41 -8.50 -16.54 2.04
C VAL A 41 -9.06 -15.72 0.89
N THR A 42 -8.38 -15.74 -0.27
CA THR A 42 -8.84 -15.07 -1.50
C THR A 42 -10.23 -15.49 -1.94
N ARG A 43 -10.65 -16.73 -1.67
CA ARG A 43 -11.99 -17.24 -1.99
C ARG A 43 -13.04 -16.88 -0.95
N ARG A 44 -12.65 -16.84 0.34
CA ARG A 44 -13.54 -16.50 1.45
C ARG A 44 -13.83 -15.01 1.51
N VAL A 45 -12.84 -14.18 1.24
CA VAL A 45 -12.92 -12.71 1.29
C VAL A 45 -12.36 -12.13 -0.01
N PRO A 46 -13.10 -12.27 -1.14
CA PRO A 46 -12.63 -11.82 -2.44
C PRO A 46 -12.61 -10.29 -2.58
N ARG A 47 -13.30 -9.58 -1.68
CA ARG A 47 -13.44 -8.13 -1.67
C ARG A 47 -13.25 -7.59 -0.26
N TYR A 48 -12.55 -6.47 -0.16
CA TYR A 48 -12.40 -5.65 1.04
C TYR A 48 -12.10 -4.22 0.60
N LEU A 49 -13.12 -3.38 0.56
CA LEU A 49 -13.08 -1.97 0.17
C LEU A 49 -13.48 -1.08 1.36
N LEU A 50 -13.85 0.17 1.07
CA LEU A 50 -14.16 1.16 2.09
C LEU A 50 -15.29 0.70 3.01
N ASP A 51 -16.34 0.07 2.47
CA ASP A 51 -17.49 -0.37 3.26
C ASP A 51 -17.11 -1.41 4.30
N GLU A 52 -16.31 -2.42 3.93
CA GLU A 52 -15.81 -3.42 4.88
C GLU A 52 -14.82 -2.82 5.89
N LEU A 53 -13.90 -1.95 5.44
CA LEU A 53 -12.95 -1.25 6.32
C LEU A 53 -13.69 -0.40 7.38
N MET A 54 -14.69 0.38 6.97
CA MET A 54 -15.47 1.22 7.88
C MET A 54 -16.31 0.39 8.85
N ALA A 55 -16.80 -0.78 8.43
CA ALA A 55 -17.51 -1.70 9.31
C ALA A 55 -16.57 -2.25 10.40
N ASP A 56 -15.33 -2.61 10.04
CA ASP A 56 -14.35 -3.13 10.99
C ASP A 56 -13.86 -2.07 11.98
N MET A 57 -13.62 -0.84 11.53
CA MET A 57 -13.19 0.25 12.43
C MET A 57 -14.27 0.63 13.45
N LYS A 58 -15.55 0.36 13.18
CA LYS A 58 -16.67 0.60 14.10
C LYS A 58 -16.85 -0.49 15.16
N ARG A 59 -15.93 -1.45 15.28
CA ARG A 59 -16.07 -2.60 16.19
C ARG A 59 -15.56 -2.33 17.61
N GLY A 60 -14.97 -1.17 17.88
CA GLY A 60 -14.66 -0.77 19.25
C GLY A 60 -13.56 0.26 19.45
N HIS A 61 -12.47 0.16 18.70
CA HIS A 61 -11.33 1.07 18.84
C HIS A 61 -11.61 2.41 18.14
N ASN A 62 -11.13 3.50 18.72
CA ASN A 62 -11.20 4.84 18.13
C ASN A 62 -10.14 5.03 17.02
N VAL A 63 -10.33 4.36 15.88
CA VAL A 63 -9.47 4.54 14.70
C VAL A 63 -9.88 5.81 13.97
N ILE A 64 -8.97 6.79 13.92
CA ILE A 64 -9.24 8.12 13.33
C ILE A 64 -8.64 8.26 11.92
N ALA A 65 -7.65 7.44 11.57
CA ALA A 65 -7.01 7.44 10.26
C ALA A 65 -6.35 6.09 9.97
N THR A 66 -6.08 5.81 8.70
CA THR A 66 -5.39 4.57 8.31
C THR A 66 -4.30 4.81 7.27
N VAL A 67 -3.33 3.90 7.20
CA VAL A 67 -2.30 3.84 6.16
C VAL A 67 -2.52 2.60 5.30
N TYR A 68 -2.66 2.82 3.99
CA TYR A 68 -2.76 1.76 3.01
C TYR A 68 -1.38 1.23 2.63
N MET A 69 -1.26 -0.09 2.53
CA MET A 69 -0.08 -0.79 2.04
C MET A 69 -0.40 -1.49 0.71
N GLU A 70 0.47 -1.37 -0.30
CA GLU A 70 0.31 -2.05 -1.59
C GLU A 70 0.02 -3.54 -1.42
N CYS A 71 -0.80 -4.11 -2.30
CA CYS A 71 -1.00 -5.56 -2.35
C CYS A 71 -1.12 -6.12 -3.77
N GLY A 72 -0.89 -5.29 -4.81
CA GLY A 72 -1.08 -5.69 -6.20
C GLY A 72 -2.51 -5.49 -6.72
N SER A 73 -3.31 -4.68 -6.05
CA SER A 73 -4.70 -4.36 -6.40
C SER A 73 -4.75 -3.30 -7.49
N MET A 74 -5.72 -3.41 -8.41
CA MET A 74 -6.04 -2.35 -9.39
C MET A 74 -4.84 -1.82 -10.20
N TYR A 75 -3.85 -2.67 -10.47
CA TYR A 75 -2.71 -2.32 -11.33
C TYR A 75 -3.19 -1.85 -12.71
N ARG A 76 -2.60 -0.77 -13.21
CA ARG A 76 -3.00 -0.17 -14.50
C ARG A 76 -2.63 -1.11 -15.65
N ARG A 77 -3.62 -1.80 -16.21
CA ARG A 77 -3.42 -2.84 -17.24
C ARG A 77 -2.68 -2.36 -18.48
N SER A 78 -2.95 -1.13 -18.92
CA SER A 78 -2.37 -0.54 -20.14
C SER A 78 -0.98 0.08 -19.95
N ALA A 79 -0.47 0.15 -18.72
CA ALA A 79 0.85 0.72 -18.45
C ALA A 79 2.00 -0.28 -18.71
N SER A 80 3.19 0.29 -18.92
CA SER A 80 4.45 -0.46 -18.89
C SER A 80 4.60 -1.19 -17.54
N PRO A 81 5.32 -2.32 -17.48
CA PRO A 81 5.43 -3.12 -16.26
C PRO A 81 5.80 -2.32 -15.01
N ALA A 82 6.78 -1.40 -15.11
CA ALA A 82 7.22 -0.53 -14.02
C ALA A 82 6.14 0.47 -13.55
N MET A 83 5.23 0.88 -14.44
CA MET A 83 4.21 1.91 -14.17
C MET A 83 2.84 1.34 -13.76
N ARG A 84 2.62 0.03 -13.89
CA ARG A 84 1.37 -0.62 -13.48
C ARG A 84 0.98 -0.33 -12.02
N PRO A 85 1.92 -0.33 -11.04
CA PRO A 85 1.59 -0.07 -9.65
C PRO A 85 1.05 1.34 -9.37
N VAL A 86 1.30 2.32 -10.25
CA VAL A 86 0.74 3.67 -10.10
C VAL A 86 -0.79 3.62 -10.15
N GLY A 87 -1.38 2.69 -10.90
CA GLY A 87 -2.84 2.46 -10.90
C GLY A 87 -3.42 2.08 -9.55
N GLU A 88 -2.67 1.34 -8.73
CA GLU A 88 -3.08 1.02 -7.35
C GLU A 88 -3.13 2.29 -6.50
N THR A 89 -2.15 3.18 -6.64
CA THR A 89 -2.11 4.45 -5.91
C THR A 89 -3.26 5.37 -6.32
N GLU A 90 -3.60 5.42 -7.62
CA GLU A 90 -4.77 6.17 -8.10
C GLU A 90 -6.06 5.64 -7.49
N PHE A 91 -6.24 4.31 -7.52
CA PHE A 91 -7.39 3.64 -6.93
C PHE A 91 -7.54 3.96 -5.44
N VAL A 92 -6.46 3.83 -4.67
CA VAL A 92 -6.46 4.08 -3.22
C VAL A 92 -6.69 5.56 -2.91
N ASN A 93 -6.13 6.47 -3.70
CA ASN A 93 -6.38 7.90 -3.55
C ASN A 93 -7.86 8.24 -3.84
N GLY A 94 -8.51 7.51 -4.75
CA GLY A 94 -9.97 7.59 -4.95
C GLY A 94 -10.75 7.19 -3.70
N VAL A 95 -10.38 6.07 -3.06
CA VAL A 95 -10.98 5.64 -1.78
C VAL A 95 -10.73 6.68 -0.67
N ALA A 96 -9.51 7.22 -0.60
CA ALA A 96 -9.15 8.26 0.35
C ALA A 96 -9.94 9.58 0.13
N ALA A 97 -10.32 9.87 -1.10
CA ALA A 97 -11.19 11.01 -1.42
C ALA A 97 -12.63 10.79 -0.94
N MET A 98 -13.13 9.55 -1.01
CA MET A 98 -14.46 9.21 -0.47
C MET A 98 -14.52 9.46 1.04
N SER A 99 -13.54 8.98 1.81
CA SER A 99 -13.50 9.21 3.26
C SER A 99 -13.34 10.68 3.61
N ALA A 100 -12.44 11.40 2.92
CA ALA A 100 -12.20 12.82 3.13
C ALA A 100 -13.40 13.73 2.80
N SER A 101 -14.43 13.22 2.12
CA SER A 101 -15.68 13.96 1.90
C SER A 101 -16.49 14.18 3.18
N GLY A 102 -16.23 13.41 4.25
CA GLY A 102 -17.02 13.40 5.48
C GLY A 102 -18.36 12.66 5.38
N LEU A 103 -18.78 12.23 4.18
CA LEU A 103 -20.05 11.52 3.99
C LEU A 103 -20.07 10.12 4.64
N TYR A 104 -18.89 9.55 4.88
CA TYR A 104 -18.72 8.23 5.49
C TYR A 104 -18.34 8.31 6.98
N GLY A 105 -18.40 9.51 7.57
CA GLY A 105 -17.94 9.80 8.93
C GLY A 105 -16.56 10.47 8.95
N ASP A 106 -16.04 10.69 10.15
CA ASP A 106 -14.85 11.54 10.37
C ASP A 106 -13.50 10.81 10.16
N VAL A 107 -13.54 9.48 9.93
CA VAL A 107 -12.33 8.68 9.77
C VAL A 107 -11.64 8.99 8.44
N LEU A 108 -10.35 9.31 8.50
CA LEU A 108 -9.51 9.53 7.33
C LEU A 108 -8.91 8.20 6.82
N ALA A 109 -9.73 7.40 6.15
CA ALA A 109 -9.25 6.17 5.50
C ALA A 109 -8.18 6.50 4.44
N CYS A 110 -7.09 5.72 4.44
CA CYS A 110 -5.96 5.88 3.51
C CYS A 110 -5.30 7.28 3.58
N ALA A 111 -5.22 7.88 4.78
CA ALA A 111 -4.52 9.15 5.02
C ALA A 111 -3.03 9.12 4.61
N GLY A 112 -2.43 7.93 4.62
CA GLY A 112 -1.14 7.63 4.00
C GLY A 112 -1.26 6.47 3.01
N ILE A 113 -0.50 6.54 1.92
CA ILE A 113 -0.41 5.50 0.89
C ILE A 113 1.04 5.05 0.73
N VAL A 114 1.27 3.76 0.87
CA VAL A 114 2.54 3.10 0.59
C VAL A 114 2.36 2.23 -0.67
N GLY A 115 2.94 2.66 -1.78
CA GLY A 115 2.83 1.99 -3.08
C GLY A 115 3.96 0.99 -3.34
N HIS A 116 4.04 0.49 -4.57
CA HIS A 116 5.15 -0.36 -5.02
C HIS A 116 5.97 0.32 -6.12
N ALA A 117 7.29 0.28 -6.03
CA ALA A 117 8.20 0.65 -7.12
C ALA A 117 9.38 -0.30 -7.15
N ASP A 118 9.72 -0.85 -8.32
CA ASP A 118 10.85 -1.76 -8.48
C ASP A 118 12.19 -1.05 -8.30
N CYS A 119 12.84 -1.30 -7.17
CA CYS A 119 14.13 -0.72 -6.83
C CYS A 119 15.29 -1.27 -7.70
N ASN A 120 15.07 -2.36 -8.44
CA ASN A 120 16.07 -2.91 -9.36
C ASN A 120 16.18 -2.12 -10.68
N LEU A 121 15.26 -1.18 -10.94
CA LEU A 121 15.30 -0.29 -12.11
C LEU A 121 16.46 0.72 -12.09
N GLY A 122 17.24 0.79 -11.00
CA GLY A 122 18.30 1.77 -10.84
C GLY A 122 17.73 3.20 -10.91
N ALA A 123 18.35 4.06 -11.72
CA ALA A 123 17.87 5.44 -11.89
C ALA A 123 16.44 5.53 -12.46
N GLY A 124 15.97 4.50 -13.18
CA GLY A 124 14.62 4.46 -13.76
C GLY A 124 13.49 4.42 -12.72
N VAL A 125 13.78 4.03 -11.47
CA VAL A 125 12.78 4.03 -10.39
C VAL A 125 12.25 5.44 -10.09
N ARG A 126 13.05 6.47 -10.40
CA ARG A 126 12.70 7.87 -10.15
C ARG A 126 11.38 8.26 -10.81
N GLU A 127 11.19 7.89 -12.08
CA GLU A 127 9.97 8.22 -12.82
C GLU A 127 8.73 7.57 -12.18
N VAL A 128 8.87 6.33 -11.70
CA VAL A 128 7.81 5.61 -11.00
C VAL A 128 7.45 6.31 -9.68
N LEU A 129 8.45 6.77 -8.92
CA LEU A 129 8.23 7.49 -7.65
C LEU A 129 7.56 8.86 -7.89
N GLU A 130 8.00 9.60 -8.90
CA GLU A 130 7.39 10.89 -9.29
C GLU A 130 5.92 10.69 -9.71
N ALA A 131 5.63 9.62 -10.47
CA ALA A 131 4.26 9.28 -10.86
C ALA A 131 3.38 8.88 -9.66
N HIS A 132 3.90 8.15 -8.69
CA HIS A 132 3.19 7.85 -7.43
C HIS A 132 2.90 9.09 -6.61
N ILE A 133 3.86 10.01 -6.50
CA ILE A 133 3.67 11.28 -5.78
C ILE A 133 2.52 12.07 -6.41
N ALA A 134 2.49 12.16 -7.75
CA ALA A 134 1.42 12.82 -8.48
C ALA A 134 0.06 12.11 -8.27
N ALA A 135 0.02 10.79 -8.46
CA ALA A 135 -1.20 9.98 -8.32
C ALA A 135 -1.77 10.01 -6.89
N GLY A 136 -0.90 10.06 -5.88
CA GLY A 136 -1.29 10.03 -4.47
C GLY A 136 -1.88 11.34 -3.95
N GLY A 137 -1.88 12.44 -4.72
CA GLY A 137 -2.54 13.69 -4.33
C GLY A 137 -2.11 14.22 -2.96
N GLY A 138 -0.83 14.09 -2.61
CA GLY A 138 -0.28 14.50 -1.30
C GLY A 138 -0.36 13.44 -0.18
N ARG A 139 -0.99 12.28 -0.43
CA ARG A 139 -1.11 11.15 0.50
C ARG A 139 -0.04 10.07 0.32
N PHE A 140 0.72 10.09 -0.78
CA PHE A 140 1.83 9.15 -0.96
C PHE A 140 2.94 9.37 0.08
N ARG A 141 3.35 8.31 0.79
CA ARG A 141 4.31 8.36 1.91
C ARG A 141 5.51 7.45 1.75
N GLY A 142 5.52 6.54 0.78
CA GLY A 142 6.66 5.68 0.54
C GLY A 142 6.32 4.47 -0.31
N ILE A 143 7.26 3.52 -0.34
CA ILE A 143 7.11 2.27 -1.07
C ILE A 143 7.31 1.06 -0.18
N ARG A 144 6.73 -0.07 -0.58
CA ARG A 144 7.00 -1.39 -0.04
C ARG A 144 7.45 -2.34 -1.14
N GLN A 145 8.47 -3.12 -0.83
CA GLN A 145 8.96 -4.24 -1.63
C GLN A 145 8.81 -5.50 -0.80
N SER A 146 8.05 -6.48 -1.29
CA SER A 146 7.97 -7.80 -0.64
C SER A 146 9.34 -8.48 -0.73
N ALA A 147 10.12 -8.36 0.35
CA ALA A 147 11.51 -8.81 0.43
C ALA A 147 11.68 -10.08 1.28
N SER A 148 10.59 -10.78 1.60
CA SER A 148 10.64 -12.11 2.22
C SER A 148 11.51 -13.03 1.36
N SER A 149 12.52 -13.63 1.96
CA SER A 149 13.50 -14.47 1.29
C SER A 149 13.88 -15.61 2.21
N ASP A 150 13.88 -16.81 1.67
CA ASP A 150 14.36 -18.03 2.31
C ASP A 150 15.01 -18.91 1.22
N PRO A 151 16.16 -19.58 1.49
CA PRO A 151 16.70 -20.57 0.57
C PRO A 151 15.73 -21.72 0.28
N ASP A 152 14.90 -22.09 1.26
CA ASP A 152 13.84 -23.07 1.10
C ASP A 152 12.58 -22.41 0.53
N LYS A 153 12.21 -22.83 -0.69
CA LYS A 153 11.03 -22.29 -1.39
C LYS A 153 9.72 -22.71 -0.72
N ASP A 154 9.71 -23.79 0.04
CA ASP A 154 8.51 -24.28 0.72
C ASP A 154 8.15 -23.44 1.95
N VAL A 155 9.10 -22.63 2.46
CA VAL A 155 8.86 -21.63 3.52
C VAL A 155 8.14 -20.39 2.96
N LEU A 156 8.31 -20.10 1.66
CA LEU A 156 7.74 -18.92 1.04
C LEU A 156 6.27 -19.15 0.66
N GLY A 157 5.40 -18.25 1.10
CA GLY A 157 3.99 -18.27 0.74
C GLY A 157 3.73 -17.93 -0.74
N PRO A 158 2.51 -18.16 -1.25
CA PRO A 158 2.15 -17.98 -2.65
C PRO A 158 2.21 -16.51 -3.14
N LEU A 159 2.43 -15.56 -2.24
CA LEU A 159 2.62 -14.14 -2.55
C LEU A 159 4.10 -13.72 -2.59
N ALA A 160 5.05 -14.63 -2.36
CA ALA A 160 6.45 -14.33 -2.54
C ALA A 160 6.72 -14.04 -4.02
N ARG A 161 7.06 -12.78 -4.32
CA ARG A 161 7.31 -12.30 -5.68
C ARG A 161 8.79 -12.34 -6.07
N GLN A 162 9.66 -12.83 -5.19
CA GLN A 162 11.11 -12.89 -5.40
C GLN A 162 11.49 -14.23 -6.03
N GLU A 163 11.99 -14.21 -7.26
CA GLU A 163 12.72 -15.33 -7.84
C GLU A 163 14.23 -15.08 -7.66
N GLY A 164 14.86 -15.85 -6.78
CA GLY A 164 16.30 -15.72 -6.49
C GLY A 164 16.63 -14.67 -5.42
N ALA A 165 17.90 -14.68 -4.98
CA ALA A 165 18.41 -13.90 -3.85
C ALA A 165 18.54 -12.38 -4.13
N SER A 166 17.56 -11.76 -4.80
CA SER A 166 17.50 -10.32 -5.07
C SER A 166 16.87 -9.56 -3.90
N THR A 167 17.47 -9.69 -2.71
CA THR A 167 17.37 -8.57 -1.77
C THR A 167 17.92 -7.33 -2.46
N CYS A 168 17.36 -6.14 -2.19
CA CYS A 168 18.04 -4.88 -2.48
C CYS A 168 19.40 -4.89 -1.76
N ARG A 169 20.42 -5.51 -2.37
CA ARG A 169 21.76 -5.54 -1.81
C ARG A 169 22.28 -4.10 -1.89
N PRO A 170 22.92 -3.59 -0.83
CA PRO A 170 23.33 -2.18 -0.72
C PRO A 170 24.34 -1.70 -1.77
N SER A 171 24.75 -2.52 -2.74
CA SER A 171 25.56 -2.05 -3.89
C SER A 171 24.80 -1.10 -4.83
N SER A 172 23.46 -1.06 -4.77
CA SER A 172 22.61 -0.10 -5.49
C SER A 172 22.33 1.20 -4.70
N ALA A 173 22.86 1.34 -3.48
CA ALA A 173 22.72 2.53 -2.62
C ALA A 173 23.52 3.76 -3.11
N ARG A 174 23.86 3.85 -4.41
CA ARG A 174 24.38 5.09 -5.01
C ARG A 174 23.29 6.07 -5.43
N GLY A 175 22.01 5.68 -5.33
CA GLY A 175 20.86 6.57 -5.54
C GLY A 175 20.17 7.08 -4.27
N SER A 176 20.58 6.63 -3.08
CA SER A 176 19.93 6.96 -1.79
C SER A 176 20.40 8.28 -1.17
N HIS A 177 21.09 9.13 -1.93
CA HIS A 177 21.48 10.45 -1.45
C HIS A 177 20.23 11.36 -1.34
N SER A 178 19.65 11.34 -0.14
CA SER A 178 18.72 12.30 0.46
C SER A 178 17.41 12.59 -0.28
N TRP A 179 16.40 11.75 -0.03
CA TRP A 179 15.01 12.22 0.03
C TRP A 179 14.65 12.45 1.50
N ARG A 180 15.13 13.56 2.08
CA ARG A 180 14.63 14.06 3.37
C ARG A 180 13.61 15.17 3.09
N ARG A 181 12.53 15.14 3.86
CA ARG A 181 11.59 16.26 3.98
C ARG A 181 12.37 17.46 4.52
N SER A 182 12.44 18.57 3.78
CA SER A 182 12.83 19.84 4.38
C SER A 182 11.68 20.30 5.29
N ALA A 183 11.90 20.26 6.60
CA ALA A 183 11.01 20.88 7.55
C ALA A 183 11.43 22.35 7.70
N SER A 184 10.95 23.22 6.79
CA SER A 184 10.96 24.66 7.03
C SER A 184 9.58 25.07 7.56
N PRO A 185 9.49 25.82 8.68
CA PRO A 185 8.21 26.18 9.30
C PRO A 185 7.38 27.18 8.49
N SER A 186 7.87 27.69 7.35
CA SER A 186 7.21 28.75 6.57
C SER A 186 6.57 28.30 5.26
N THR A 187 6.54 27.00 4.93
CA THR A 187 5.83 26.54 3.72
C THR A 187 5.39 25.07 3.85
N PRO A 188 4.07 24.77 3.85
CA PRO A 188 3.63 23.38 3.77
C PRO A 188 3.82 22.87 2.34
N GLY A 189 4.78 21.96 2.13
CA GLY A 189 4.71 20.98 1.02
C GLY A 189 5.55 21.22 -0.25
N CYS A 190 6.57 22.07 -0.25
CA CYS A 190 7.40 22.25 -1.45
C CYS A 190 8.64 21.32 -1.45
N TRP A 191 8.78 20.49 -2.49
CA TRP A 191 9.98 19.69 -2.78
C TRP A 191 10.91 20.51 -3.70
N SER A 192 11.94 21.17 -3.16
CA SER A 192 12.91 21.93 -3.97
C SER A 192 14.24 21.17 -4.16
N ARG A 193 14.80 21.24 -5.36
CA ARG A 193 16.12 20.69 -5.72
C ARG A 193 17.22 21.49 -5.04
N ASN A 194 18.22 20.82 -4.46
CA ASN A 194 19.54 21.42 -4.31
C ASN A 194 20.33 21.10 -5.59
N CYS A 195 20.61 22.12 -6.40
CA CYS A 195 21.68 22.05 -7.42
C CYS A 195 23.01 22.42 -6.74
N PRO A 196 24.09 21.65 -6.94
CA PRO A 196 25.43 22.14 -6.66
C PRO A 196 25.90 23.03 -7.82
N THR A 197 26.47 24.18 -7.46
CA THR A 197 27.36 25.01 -8.29
C THR A 197 28.65 24.27 -8.61
#